data_AF-A0A2T2Q9K9-F1
#
_entry.id   AF-A0A2T2Q9K9-F1
#
_cell.length_a   1.000
_cell.length_b   1.000
_cell.length_c   1.000
_cell.angle_alpha   90.00
_cell.angle_beta   90.00
_cell.angle_gamma   90.00
#
_symmetry.space_group_name_H-M   'P 1'
#
loop_
_entity.id
_entity.type
_entity.pdbx_description
1 polymer ?
#
loop_
_entity_poly.entity_id
_entity_poly.type
_entity_poly.pdbx_seq_one_letter_code
_entity_poly.pdbx_strand_id
1 'polypeptide(L)'
;MTSLYLRPILHLVFQRPFGHFEAAGRLTDANSRRPDMTVALRRFDPPSLRRQLRDAAAMTRPLMLDVIARACRRVPTPGGGERTERIMRLIEVEAWADAALALIKLELPLWQVRRIVYDEGEWHCALSRERELPDWLDAAVEAHHVDLALALLSAFLEVRTFAADVPRPSVPTVPPAPDPFYEPVGCENFR
;
A
#
# COMPACT_ATOMS: atom_id res chain seq x y z
N MET A 1 -3.13 5.13 43.54
CA MET A 1 -2.81 4.31 42.36
C MET A 1 -4.14 3.89 41.75
N THR A 2 -4.61 4.65 40.76
CA THR A 2 -5.96 4.56 40.23
C THR A 2 -5.85 4.01 38.82
N SER A 3 -6.00 2.70 38.68
CA SER A 3 -5.97 2.04 37.37
C SER A 3 -7.38 2.10 36.76
N LEU A 4 -7.52 2.90 35.70
CA LEU A 4 -8.70 2.94 34.84
C LEU A 4 -8.60 1.79 33.84
N TYR A 5 -9.21 0.65 34.15
CA TYR A 5 -9.38 -0.43 33.18
C TYR A 5 -10.59 -0.14 32.28
N LEU A 6 -10.35 0.26 31.03
CA LEU A 6 -11.36 0.32 29.98
C LEU A 6 -11.65 -1.09 29.47
N ARG A 7 -12.91 -1.53 29.58
CA ARG A 7 -13.44 -2.76 28.95
C ARG A 7 -13.51 -2.57 27.43
N PRO A 8 -13.05 -3.52 26.59
CA PRO A 8 -13.39 -3.52 25.18
C PRO A 8 -14.79 -4.14 25.01
N ILE A 9 -15.78 -3.33 24.61
CA ILE A 9 -17.09 -3.84 24.16
C ILE A 9 -16.99 -4.09 22.65
N LEU A 10 -16.77 -5.35 22.26
CA LEU A 10 -16.97 -5.81 20.90
C LEU A 10 -18.48 -5.93 20.65
N HIS A 11 -19.05 -5.00 19.88
CA HIS A 11 -20.35 -5.18 19.25
C HIS A 11 -20.25 -4.80 17.77
N LEU A 12 -20.15 -5.81 16.92
CA LEU A 12 -20.39 -5.68 15.49
C LEU A 12 -21.87 -5.94 15.25
N VAL A 13 -22.64 -4.88 14.97
CA VAL A 13 -24.01 -5.00 14.44
C VAL A 13 -23.96 -4.60 12.98
N PHE A 14 -24.00 -5.60 12.09
CA PHE A 14 -24.31 -5.40 10.69
C PHE A 14 -25.83 -5.38 10.54
N GLN A 15 -26.40 -4.20 10.34
CA GLN A 15 -27.76 -4.04 9.83
C GLN A 15 -27.76 -3.02 8.70
N ARG A 16 -27.93 -3.50 7.46
CA ARG A 16 -28.41 -2.67 6.35
C ARG A 16 -29.61 -3.38 5.72
N PRO A 17 -30.82 -2.80 5.77
CA PRO A 17 -31.91 -3.22 4.92
C PRO A 17 -31.76 -2.51 3.56
N PHE A 18 -31.65 -3.27 2.47
CA PHE A 18 -31.93 -2.73 1.15
C PHE A 18 -33.24 -3.30 0.65
N GLY A 19 -34.17 -2.37 0.42
CA GLY A 19 -35.54 -2.62 0.00
C GLY A 19 -35.64 -3.22 -1.40
N HIS A 20 -36.75 -3.93 -1.55
CA HIS A 20 -37.32 -4.46 -2.76
C HIS A 20 -37.49 -3.38 -3.84
N PHE A 21 -37.09 -3.67 -5.08
CA PHE A 21 -37.65 -3.02 -6.26
C PHE A 21 -37.76 -4.06 -7.36
N GLU A 22 -38.98 -4.51 -7.60
CA GLU A 22 -39.38 -5.30 -8.76
C GLU A 22 -40.27 -4.39 -9.63
N ALA A 23 -39.93 -4.23 -10.91
CA ALA A 23 -40.87 -4.32 -12.04
C ALA A 23 -40.21 -3.91 -13.37
N ALA A 24 -40.67 -4.58 -14.42
CA ALA A 24 -40.08 -4.72 -15.73
C ALA A 24 -40.28 -3.52 -16.68
N GLY A 25 -39.39 -3.45 -17.68
CA GLY A 25 -39.60 -2.73 -18.93
C GLY A 25 -38.60 -3.24 -19.96
N ARG A 26 -39.07 -4.05 -20.92
CA ARG A 26 -38.30 -4.60 -22.04
C ARG A 26 -38.25 -3.61 -23.21
N LEU A 27 -37.16 -3.79 -23.97
CA LEU A 27 -36.95 -3.61 -25.42
C LEU A 27 -36.27 -2.33 -25.94
N THR A 28 -35.17 -2.62 -26.64
CA THR A 28 -34.56 -1.98 -27.81
C THR A 28 -33.91 -0.61 -27.65
N ASP A 29 -32.57 -0.62 -27.54
CA ASP A 29 -31.76 0.07 -28.53
C ASP A 29 -30.48 -0.74 -28.82
N ALA A 30 -30.33 -1.12 -30.08
CA ALA A 30 -29.21 -1.85 -30.63
C ALA A 30 -28.18 -0.84 -31.15
N ASN A 31 -27.49 -0.13 -30.26
CA ASN A 31 -26.30 0.63 -30.65
C ASN A 31 -25.33 0.96 -29.50
N SER A 32 -25.18 0.06 -28.53
CA SER A 32 -24.15 0.22 -27.51
C SER A 32 -22.80 -0.25 -28.05
N ARG A 33 -22.09 0.65 -28.72
CA ARG A 33 -20.62 0.60 -28.81
C ARG A 33 -20.10 0.59 -27.37
N ARG A 34 -19.92 -0.60 -26.80
CA ARG A 34 -19.10 -0.79 -25.59
C ARG A 34 -17.73 -0.20 -25.91
N PRO A 35 -17.26 0.84 -25.21
CA PRO A 35 -15.83 1.06 -25.14
C PRO A 35 -15.26 -0.22 -24.54
N ASP A 36 -14.35 -0.85 -25.26
CA ASP A 36 -13.56 -1.95 -24.78
C ASP A 36 -12.85 -1.45 -23.50
N MET A 37 -13.42 -1.73 -22.31
CA MET A 37 -12.75 -1.51 -21.03
C MET A 37 -11.70 -2.61 -20.83
N THR A 38 -10.79 -2.71 -21.80
CA THR A 38 -9.43 -3.11 -21.47
C THR A 38 -8.85 -1.92 -20.71
N VAL A 39 -9.10 -1.88 -19.40
CA VAL A 39 -8.10 -1.32 -18.48
C VAL A 39 -6.84 -2.13 -18.78
N ALA A 40 -6.05 -1.62 -19.70
CA ALA A 40 -4.69 -2.06 -19.91
C ALA A 40 -4.03 -1.82 -18.56
N LEU A 41 -4.03 -2.86 -17.72
CA LEU A 41 -3.20 -2.93 -16.54
C LEU A 41 -1.79 -2.70 -17.08
N ARG A 42 -1.32 -1.45 -17.01
CA ARG A 42 0.06 -1.14 -17.35
C ARG A 42 0.88 -2.10 -16.51
N ARG A 43 1.53 -3.03 -17.19
CA ARG A 43 2.36 -4.03 -16.52
C ARG A 43 3.38 -3.21 -15.75
N PHE A 44 3.35 -3.32 -14.43
CA PHE A 44 4.34 -2.68 -13.59
C PHE A 44 5.70 -3.19 -14.08
N ASP A 45 6.50 -2.28 -14.64
CA ASP A 45 7.86 -2.54 -15.09
C ASP A 45 8.82 -1.83 -14.12
N PRO A 46 9.12 -2.45 -12.96
CA PRO A 46 9.95 -1.85 -11.94
C PRO A 46 11.34 -1.40 -12.43
N PRO A 47 12.08 -2.16 -13.26
CA PRO A 47 13.42 -1.78 -13.71
C PRO A 47 13.47 -0.42 -14.42
N SER A 48 12.54 -0.15 -15.34
CA SER A 48 12.57 1.12 -16.08
C SER A 48 12.19 2.32 -15.23
N LEU A 49 11.23 2.16 -14.31
CA LEU A 49 10.86 3.22 -13.37
C LEU A 49 11.99 3.50 -12.37
N ARG A 50 12.67 2.46 -11.87
CA ARG A 50 13.81 2.62 -10.96
C ARG A 50 14.99 3.36 -11.62
N ARG A 51 15.29 3.04 -12.88
CA ARG A 51 16.30 3.78 -13.64
C ARG A 51 15.90 5.25 -13.80
N GLN A 52 14.64 5.51 -14.11
CA GLN A 52 14.14 6.89 -14.24
C GLN A 52 14.25 7.68 -12.94
N LEU A 53 14.01 7.07 -11.77
CA LEU A 53 14.24 7.74 -10.48
C LEU A 53 15.72 8.03 -10.23
N ARG A 54 16.62 7.12 -10.60
CA ARG A 54 18.07 7.28 -10.43
C ARG A 54 18.65 8.39 -11.31
N ASP A 55 18.16 8.51 -12.54
CA ASP A 55 18.69 9.47 -13.52
C ASP A 55 18.08 10.88 -13.32
N ALA A 56 17.04 11.01 -12.50
CA ALA A 56 16.39 12.29 -12.22
C ALA A 56 17.19 13.09 -11.18
N ALA A 57 17.49 14.36 -11.47
CA ALA A 57 18.19 15.20 -10.50
C ALA A 57 17.32 15.58 -9.28
N ALA A 58 16.01 15.72 -9.47
CA ALA A 58 15.06 16.12 -8.44
C ALA A 58 13.67 15.55 -8.72
N MET A 59 12.84 15.47 -7.68
CA MET A 59 11.45 15.05 -7.85
C MET A 59 10.63 16.10 -8.63
N THR A 60 9.73 15.63 -9.49
CA THR A 60 8.81 16.49 -10.24
C THR A 60 7.40 15.92 -10.22
N ARG A 61 6.41 16.78 -10.45
CA ARG A 61 5.00 16.34 -10.54
C ARG A 61 4.79 15.23 -11.57
N PRO A 62 5.25 15.32 -12.83
CA PRO A 62 5.02 14.25 -13.81
C PRO A 62 5.66 12.93 -13.38
N LEU A 63 6.84 12.98 -12.76
CA LEU A 63 7.52 11.80 -12.26
C LEU A 63 6.76 11.15 -11.09
N MET A 64 6.29 11.95 -10.13
CA MET A 64 5.47 11.47 -9.01
C MET A 64 4.16 10.82 -9.50
N LEU A 65 3.49 11.43 -10.48
CA LEU A 65 2.27 10.86 -11.06
C LEU A 65 2.55 9.55 -11.82
N ASP A 66 3.70 9.44 -12.51
CA ASP A 66 4.10 8.18 -13.16
C ASP A 66 4.38 7.07 -12.14
N VAL A 67 5.04 7.39 -11.02
CA VAL A 67 5.22 6.46 -9.90
C VAL A 67 3.87 5.99 -9.35
N ILE A 68 2.92 6.91 -9.14
CA ILE A 68 1.57 6.56 -8.69
C ILE A 68 0.89 5.62 -9.69
N ALA A 69 0.89 5.99 -10.97
CA ALA A 69 0.20 5.23 -12.01
C ALA A 69 0.76 3.82 -12.19
N ARG A 70 2.08 3.63 -12.00
CA ARG A 70 2.78 2.37 -12.30
C ARG A 70 2.97 1.50 -11.07
N ALA A 71 3.26 2.08 -9.91
CA ALA A 71 3.68 1.34 -8.71
C ALA A 71 2.59 1.29 -7.63
N CYS A 72 1.62 2.19 -7.63
CA CYS A 72 0.59 2.26 -6.59
C CYS A 72 -0.70 1.55 -7.01
N ARG A 73 -1.24 0.69 -6.13
CA ARG A 73 -2.49 -0.06 -6.39
C ARG A 73 -3.69 0.50 -5.64
N ARG A 74 -3.46 1.20 -4.52
CA ARG A 74 -4.48 1.72 -3.60
C ARG A 74 -4.82 3.19 -3.85
N VAL A 75 -3.97 3.91 -4.58
CA VAL A 75 -4.19 5.31 -5.00
C VAL A 75 -5.21 5.45 -6.15
N PRO A 76 -5.19 4.65 -7.24
CA PRO A 76 -6.04 4.91 -8.42
C PRO A 76 -7.51 4.48 -8.27
N THR A 77 -7.99 4.13 -7.08
CA THR A 77 -9.39 3.72 -6.89
C THR A 77 -10.33 4.94 -7.00
N PRO A 78 -11.29 4.97 -7.97
CA PRO A 78 -12.27 6.06 -8.08
C PRO A 78 -13.11 6.13 -6.80
N GLY A 79 -13.19 7.32 -6.18
CA GLY A 79 -13.77 7.50 -4.84
C GLY A 79 -12.76 7.39 -3.68
N GLY A 80 -11.46 7.57 -3.99
CA GLY A 80 -10.35 7.45 -3.05
C GLY A 80 -10.61 8.15 -1.70
N GLY A 81 -10.39 7.43 -0.61
CA GLY A 81 -10.60 7.96 0.74
C GLY A 81 -9.68 9.15 1.06
N GLU A 82 -9.96 9.84 2.17
CA GLU A 82 -9.26 11.04 2.68
C GLU A 82 -7.72 11.02 2.52
N ARG A 83 -7.11 9.83 2.65
CA ARG A 83 -5.66 9.63 2.50
C ARG A 83 -5.16 9.90 1.07
N THR A 84 -5.91 9.49 0.04
CA THR A 84 -5.57 9.73 -1.36
C THR A 84 -5.69 11.22 -1.70
N GLU A 85 -6.77 11.88 -1.24
CA GLU A 85 -6.94 13.32 -1.41
C GLU A 85 -5.82 14.12 -0.73
N ARG A 86 -5.38 13.68 0.46
CA ARG A 86 -4.22 14.27 1.14
C ARG A 86 -2.94 14.14 0.30
N ILE A 87 -2.68 12.98 -0.29
CA ILE A 87 -1.50 12.77 -1.16
C ILE A 87 -1.57 13.72 -2.37
N MET A 88 -2.73 13.82 -3.02
CA MET A 88 -2.88 14.73 -4.17
C MET A 88 -2.66 16.19 -3.77
N ARG A 89 -3.15 16.63 -2.60
CA ARG A 89 -2.87 17.99 -2.10
C ARG A 89 -1.38 18.23 -1.84
N LEU A 90 -0.66 17.24 -1.30
CA LEU A 90 0.79 17.36 -1.11
C LEU A 90 1.53 17.49 -2.45
N ILE A 91 1.07 16.78 -3.48
CA ILE A 91 1.57 16.90 -4.85
C ILE A 91 1.26 18.28 -5.43
N GLU A 92 0.10 18.85 -5.12
CA GLU A 92 -0.28 20.18 -5.61
C GLU A 92 0.66 21.28 -5.10
N VAL A 93 1.09 21.18 -3.84
CA VAL A 93 2.01 22.13 -3.20
C VAL A 93 3.48 21.71 -3.28
N GLU A 94 3.79 20.71 -4.11
CA GLU A 94 5.16 20.20 -4.33
C GLU A 94 5.88 19.71 -3.06
N ALA A 95 5.11 19.27 -2.06
CA ALA A 95 5.63 18.66 -0.84
C ALA A 95 6.04 17.19 -1.11
N TRP A 96 7.08 17.00 -1.92
CA TRP A 96 7.45 15.70 -2.49
C TRP A 96 7.82 14.64 -1.45
N ALA A 97 8.58 15.02 -0.42
CA ALA A 97 8.99 14.09 0.64
C ALA A 97 7.76 13.65 1.46
N ASP A 98 6.89 14.58 1.84
CA ASP A 98 5.65 14.27 2.55
C ASP A 98 4.70 13.41 1.71
N ALA A 99 4.59 13.69 0.41
CA ALA A 99 3.82 12.87 -0.51
C ALA A 99 4.39 11.44 -0.60
N ALA A 100 5.71 11.29 -0.69
CA ALA A 100 6.38 9.98 -0.69
C ALA A 100 6.14 9.21 0.62
N LEU A 101 6.24 9.86 1.77
CA LEU A 101 5.95 9.25 3.08
C LEU A 101 4.49 8.81 3.19
N ALA A 102 3.56 9.66 2.74
CA ALA A 102 2.13 9.35 2.71
C ALA A 102 1.83 8.17 1.78
N LEU A 103 2.49 8.09 0.61
CA LEU A 103 2.41 6.96 -0.31
C LEU A 103 2.94 5.67 0.31
N ILE A 104 4.13 5.70 0.94
CA ILE A 104 4.70 4.54 1.64
C ILE A 104 3.72 4.01 2.69
N LYS A 105 3.18 4.89 3.53
CA LYS A 105 2.20 4.51 4.58
C LYS A 105 0.92 3.91 4.00
N LEU A 106 0.47 4.38 2.83
CA LEU A 106 -0.73 3.88 2.19
C LEU A 106 -0.51 2.53 1.50
N GLU A 107 0.58 2.40 0.72
CA GLU A 107 0.87 1.27 -0.15
C GLU A 107 1.61 0.12 0.54
N LEU A 108 2.40 0.41 1.58
CA LEU A 108 3.22 -0.54 2.32
C LEU A 108 2.82 -0.56 3.82
N PRO A 109 1.62 -1.03 4.19
CA PRO A 109 1.13 -0.93 5.56
C PRO A 109 1.95 -1.74 6.59
N LEU A 110 2.74 -2.72 6.13
CA LEU A 110 3.62 -3.53 6.97
C LEU A 110 5.06 -3.01 6.99
N TRP A 111 5.38 -1.99 6.21
CA TRP A 111 6.71 -1.39 6.17
C TRP A 111 6.65 0.03 6.75
N GLN A 112 7.73 0.44 7.38
CA GLN A 112 7.89 1.77 7.94
C GLN A 112 9.27 2.32 7.61
N VAL A 113 9.38 3.64 7.65
CA VAL A 113 10.69 4.30 7.56
C VAL A 113 11.42 4.12 8.88
N ARG A 114 12.60 3.49 8.81
CA ARG A 114 13.46 3.22 9.97
C ARG A 114 14.54 4.30 10.10
N ARG A 115 15.17 4.65 8.99
CA ARG A 115 16.29 5.61 8.95
C ARG A 115 16.12 6.58 7.79
N ILE A 116 16.34 7.85 8.07
CA ILE A 116 16.59 8.91 7.09
C ILE A 116 17.83 9.65 7.60
N VAL A 117 18.92 9.58 6.85
CA VAL A 117 20.18 10.25 7.20
C VAL A 117 20.68 10.97 5.95
N TYR A 118 21.27 12.14 6.14
CA TYR A 118 22.01 12.81 5.07
C TYR A 118 23.49 12.61 5.30
N ASP A 119 24.17 11.96 4.35
CA ASP A 119 25.58 11.63 4.42
C ASP A 119 26.22 11.67 3.03
N GLU A 120 27.47 12.13 2.97
CA GLU A 120 28.25 12.25 1.73
C GLU A 120 27.55 12.98 0.56
N GLY A 121 26.65 13.92 0.88
CA GLY A 121 25.90 14.68 -0.13
C GLY A 121 24.58 14.03 -0.57
N GLU A 122 24.23 12.88 -0.02
CA GLU A 122 23.05 12.11 -0.39
C GLU A 122 22.15 11.79 0.82
N TRP A 123 20.86 11.63 0.55
CA TRP A 123 19.92 11.09 1.51
C TRP A 123 19.93 9.57 1.43
N HIS A 124 20.14 8.91 2.57
CA HIS A 124 20.06 7.47 2.77
C HIS A 124 18.78 7.13 3.52
N CYS A 125 17.89 6.37 2.87
CA CYS A 125 16.59 5.96 3.41
C CYS A 125 16.52 4.44 3.57
N ALA A 126 16.12 3.98 4.75
CA ALA A 126 15.91 2.57 5.04
C ALA A 126 14.44 2.30 5.41
N LEU A 127 13.82 1.32 4.75
CA LEU A 127 12.49 0.81 5.05
C LEU A 127 12.60 -0.57 5.68
N SER A 128 11.85 -0.83 6.75
CA SER A 128 11.84 -2.12 7.42
C SER A 128 10.42 -2.53 7.83
N ARG A 129 10.21 -3.84 7.99
CA ARG A 129 8.99 -4.41 8.62
C ARG A 129 9.11 -4.49 10.14
N GLU A 130 10.31 -4.44 10.70
CA GLU A 130 10.61 -4.74 12.09
C GLU A 130 11.24 -3.52 12.77
N ARG A 131 10.55 -2.93 13.75
CA ARG A 131 10.96 -1.65 14.34
C ARG A 131 12.14 -1.77 15.31
N GLU A 132 12.28 -2.92 15.95
CA GLU A 132 13.11 -3.07 17.16
C GLU A 132 14.30 -4.02 16.98
N LEU A 133 14.46 -4.63 15.80
CA LEU A 133 15.63 -5.47 15.56
C LEU A 133 16.87 -4.62 15.32
N PRO A 134 18.06 -5.03 15.83
CA PRO A 134 19.32 -4.44 15.43
C PRO A 134 19.53 -4.49 13.91
N ASP A 135 20.27 -3.53 13.34
CA ASP A 135 20.47 -3.43 11.89
C ASP A 135 21.05 -4.71 11.25
N TRP A 136 21.90 -5.45 11.99
CA TRP A 136 22.49 -6.71 11.51
C TRP A 136 21.50 -7.88 11.41
N LEU A 137 20.34 -7.77 12.06
CA LEU A 137 19.28 -8.78 12.05
C LEU A 137 18.04 -8.33 11.28
N ASP A 138 17.96 -7.04 10.95
CA ASP A 138 16.85 -6.46 10.20
C ASP A 138 17.02 -6.67 8.69
N ALA A 139 15.99 -7.18 8.03
CA ALA A 139 15.92 -7.26 6.57
C ALA A 139 15.43 -5.92 5.98
N ALA A 140 16.12 -4.83 6.32
CA ALA A 140 15.80 -3.50 5.85
C ALA A 140 16.18 -3.34 4.36
N VAL A 141 15.33 -2.61 3.63
CA VAL A 141 15.59 -2.21 2.25
C VAL A 141 16.12 -0.78 2.27
N GLU A 142 17.30 -0.57 1.69
CA GLU A 142 17.96 0.73 1.66
C GLU A 142 18.01 1.30 0.23
N ALA A 143 17.89 2.62 0.12
CA ALA A 143 18.17 3.37 -1.10
C ALA A 143 18.73 4.75 -0.77
N HIS A 144 19.49 5.32 -1.70
CA HIS A 144 20.06 6.64 -1.57
C HIS A 144 19.83 7.51 -2.81
N HIS A 145 19.79 8.82 -2.61
CA HIS A 145 19.73 9.82 -3.67
C HIS A 145 20.06 11.22 -3.14
N VAL A 146 20.57 12.11 -3.98
CA VAL A 146 20.77 13.54 -3.64
C VAL A 146 19.49 14.30 -3.26
N ASP A 147 18.33 13.76 -3.64
CA ASP A 147 16.99 14.30 -3.38
C ASP A 147 16.23 13.33 -2.46
N LEU A 148 15.71 13.85 -1.35
CA LEU A 148 15.07 13.04 -0.32
C LEU A 148 13.85 12.26 -0.84
N ALA A 149 13.02 12.89 -1.68
CA ALA A 149 11.83 12.23 -2.20
C ALA A 149 12.20 11.09 -3.15
N LEU A 150 13.24 11.28 -3.97
CA LEU A 150 13.78 10.23 -4.84
C LEU A 150 14.43 9.10 -4.03
N ALA A 151 15.12 9.38 -2.93
CA ALA A 151 15.65 8.35 -2.04
C ALA A 151 14.53 7.50 -1.42
N LEU A 152 13.49 8.16 -0.90
CA LEU A 152 12.30 7.49 -0.32
C LEU A 152 11.56 6.64 -1.36
N LEU A 153 11.30 7.17 -2.56
CA LEU A 153 10.59 6.44 -3.60
C LEU A 153 11.44 5.31 -4.21
N SER A 154 12.77 5.44 -4.22
CA SER A 154 13.66 4.35 -4.63
C SER A 154 13.58 3.17 -3.65
N ALA A 155 13.61 3.44 -2.34
CA ALA A 155 13.42 2.40 -1.33
C ALA A 155 12.01 1.78 -1.41
N PHE A 156 10.98 2.61 -1.65
CA PHE A 156 9.62 2.13 -1.88
C PHE A 156 9.56 1.15 -3.06
N LEU A 157 10.17 1.47 -4.20
CA LEU A 157 10.18 0.57 -5.36
C LEU A 157 10.95 -0.72 -5.11
N GLU A 158 12.03 -0.68 -4.34
CA GLU A 158 12.77 -1.87 -3.93
C GLU A 158 11.95 -2.79 -3.02
N VAL A 159 11.13 -2.23 -2.13
CA VAL A 159 10.17 -3.03 -1.37
C VAL A 159 9.12 -3.66 -2.30
N ARG A 160 8.69 -2.94 -3.35
CA ARG A 160 7.71 -3.47 -4.31
C ARG A 160 8.27 -4.59 -5.17
N THR A 161 9.54 -4.55 -5.54
CA THR A 161 10.24 -5.66 -6.22
C THR A 161 10.43 -6.84 -5.27
N PHE A 162 10.90 -6.60 -4.04
CA PHE A 162 11.03 -7.62 -3.01
C PHE A 162 9.70 -8.38 -2.77
N ALA A 163 8.58 -7.66 -2.69
CA ALA A 163 7.26 -8.28 -2.52
C ALA A 163 6.76 -9.04 -3.76
N ALA A 164 7.28 -8.76 -4.96
CA ALA A 164 6.96 -9.51 -6.17
C ALA A 164 7.73 -10.84 -6.26
N ASP A 165 8.92 -10.90 -5.66
CA ASP A 165 9.80 -12.07 -5.70
C ASP A 165 9.49 -13.11 -4.61
N VAL A 166 8.75 -12.75 -3.54
CA VAL A 166 8.33 -13.74 -2.53
C VAL A 166 7.37 -14.75 -3.17
N PRO A 167 7.73 -16.05 -3.23
CA PRO A 167 6.87 -17.06 -3.82
C PRO A 167 5.53 -17.08 -3.10
N ARG A 168 4.43 -16.99 -3.87
CA ARG A 168 3.11 -17.30 -3.30
C ARG A 168 3.18 -18.73 -2.76
N PRO A 169 2.69 -18.99 -1.54
CA PRO A 169 2.65 -20.36 -1.05
C PRO A 169 1.88 -21.20 -2.07
N SER A 170 2.49 -22.33 -2.46
CA SER A 170 1.92 -23.28 -3.43
C SER A 170 0.61 -23.91 -2.96
N VAL A 171 0.25 -23.67 -1.69
CA VAL A 171 -0.98 -24.14 -1.06
C VAL A 171 -1.99 -23.00 -1.08
N PRO A 172 -3.19 -23.21 -1.66
CA PRO A 172 -4.30 -22.28 -1.53
C PRO A 172 -4.54 -21.96 -0.06
N THR A 173 -4.79 -20.70 0.28
CA THR A 173 -5.33 -20.34 1.59
C THR A 173 -6.75 -20.90 1.67
N VAL A 174 -6.87 -22.14 2.14
CA VAL A 174 -8.15 -22.78 2.43
C VAL A 174 -8.70 -22.10 3.69
N PRO A 175 -9.87 -21.44 3.64
CA PRO A 175 -10.56 -21.06 4.87
C PRO A 175 -10.70 -22.33 5.72
N PRO A 176 -10.30 -22.35 7.00
CA PRO A 176 -10.44 -23.55 7.81
C PRO A 176 -11.90 -23.96 7.75
N ALA A 177 -12.16 -25.09 7.07
CA ALA A 177 -13.46 -25.72 7.14
C ALA A 177 -13.66 -26.10 8.62
N PRO A 178 -14.82 -25.82 9.22
CA PRO A 178 -15.12 -26.32 10.55
C PRO A 178 -15.12 -27.85 10.47
N ASP A 179 -13.99 -28.46 10.84
CA ASP A 179 -13.88 -29.90 11.01
C ASP A 179 -14.66 -30.25 12.29
N PRO A 180 -15.75 -31.04 12.20
CA PRO A 180 -16.54 -31.43 13.37
C PRO A 180 -15.75 -32.29 14.38
N PHE A 181 -14.53 -32.73 14.03
CA PHE A 181 -13.64 -33.48 14.92
C PHE A 181 -12.46 -32.66 15.44
N TYR A 182 -12.35 -31.39 15.09
CA TYR A 182 -11.29 -30.50 15.57
C TYR A 182 -11.85 -29.49 16.59
N GLU A 183 -11.62 -29.76 17.88
CA GLU A 183 -11.79 -28.74 18.92
C GLU A 183 -10.48 -27.93 19.05
N PRO A 184 -10.46 -26.63 18.73
CA PRO A 184 -9.31 -25.78 19.00
C PRO A 184 -9.15 -25.65 20.52
N VAL A 185 -8.11 -26.28 21.07
CA VAL A 185 -7.74 -26.13 22.48
C VAL A 185 -7.18 -24.73 22.66
N GLY A 186 -7.97 -23.85 23.27
CA GLY A 186 -7.53 -22.51 23.66
C GLY A 186 -6.35 -22.62 24.62
N CYS A 187 -5.20 -22.06 24.25
CA CYS A 187 -4.10 -21.85 25.19
C CYS A 187 -4.43 -20.66 26.10
N GLU A 188 -5.43 -20.83 26.94
CA GLU A 188 -5.78 -19.90 28.01
C GLU A 188 -5.08 -20.29 29.31
N ASN A 189 -3.75 -20.40 29.30
CA ASN A 189 -2.97 -20.57 30.54
C ASN A 189 -1.58 -19.96 30.43
N PHE A 190 -1.49 -18.64 30.61
CA PHE A 190 -0.33 -18.02 31.23
C PHE A 190 -0.82 -16.96 32.21
N ARG A 191 -0.84 -17.31 33.49
CA ARG A 191 -0.89 -16.37 34.60
C ARG A 191 0.07 -16.84 35.69
#